data_AF-A0A660LBF6-F1
#
_entry.id   AF-A0A660LBF6-F1
#
_cell.length_a   1.000
_cell.length_b   1.000
_cell.length_c   1.000
_cell.angle_alpha   90.00
_cell.angle_beta   90.00
_cell.angle_gamma   90.00
#
_symmetry.space_group_name_H-M   'P 1'
#
loop_
_entity.id
_entity.type
_entity.pdbx_description
1 polymer ?
#
loop_
_entity_poly.entity_id
_entity_poly.type
_entity_poly.pdbx_seq_one_letter_code
_entity_poly.pdbx_strand_id
1 'polypeptide(L)'
;MADRFLATEHAIPLTAGADRNRSEVIRRADGRTVPSMPSAERYTTPAVLDAERRLLAAPAQRRADGAAIADERVVDHALAERPTIGIDQAQMVRCLTTSGHGVEIVAGPAGSGKTFARDAARAAWGASGVEVRGAAVVRAAAHVLFDQAGIESTRVAALLHELRRGRRAALP
;
A
#
# COMPACT_ATOMS: atom_id res chain seq x y z
N MET A 1 5.22 37.54 -4.26
CA MET A 1 3.89 36.87 -4.26
C MET A 1 3.91 35.55 -3.52
N ALA A 2 4.92 34.67 -3.73
CA ALA A 2 5.05 33.41 -3.01
C ALA A 2 5.18 33.57 -1.48
N ASP A 3 6.06 34.46 -1.01
CA ASP A 3 6.29 34.66 0.44
C ASP A 3 5.04 35.09 1.21
N ARG A 4 4.17 35.87 0.55
CA ARG A 4 2.88 36.30 1.13
C ARG A 4 1.90 35.13 1.29
N PHE A 5 1.94 34.16 0.38
CA PHE A 5 1.13 32.95 0.47
C PHE A 5 1.66 32.01 1.56
N LEU A 6 2.98 31.89 1.70
CA LEU A 6 3.62 31.10 2.74
C LEU A 6 3.33 31.60 4.18
N ALA A 7 2.96 32.87 4.32
CA ALA A 7 2.52 33.46 5.59
C ALA A 7 1.02 33.24 5.91
N THR A 8 0.26 32.55 5.06
CA THR A 8 -1.16 32.27 5.27
C THR A 8 -1.40 30.93 5.97
N GLU A 9 -2.60 30.73 6.51
CA GLU A 9 -3.03 29.44 7.08
C GLU A 9 -3.07 28.29 6.05
N HIS A 10 -3.01 28.62 4.75
CA HIS A 10 -2.99 27.63 3.67
C HIS A 10 -1.61 27.00 3.45
N ALA A 11 -0.56 27.52 4.10
CA ALA A 11 0.79 26.98 4.07
C ALA A 11 1.26 26.66 5.50
N ILE A 12 1.48 25.39 5.77
CA ILE A 12 1.99 24.91 7.06
C ILE A 12 3.48 24.59 6.89
N PRO A 13 4.39 25.25 7.63
CA PRO A 13 5.81 24.93 7.57
C PRO A 13 6.05 23.52 8.12
N LEU A 14 6.67 22.67 7.32
CA LEU A 14 7.21 21.38 7.74
C LEU A 14 8.58 21.63 8.35
N THR A 15 8.63 21.87 9.66
CA THR A 15 9.91 21.89 10.37
C THR A 15 10.56 20.52 10.23
N ALA A 16 11.66 20.43 9.46
CA ALA A 16 12.67 19.43 9.73
C ALA A 16 13.07 19.62 11.21
N GLY A 17 12.91 18.58 12.02
CA GLY A 17 13.16 18.65 13.45
C GLY A 17 14.50 19.32 13.75
N ALA A 18 14.46 20.30 14.64
CA ALA A 18 15.56 20.72 15.51
C ALA A 18 17.00 20.56 14.98
N ASP A 19 17.39 21.27 13.93
CA ASP A 19 18.78 21.76 13.81
C ASP A 19 18.85 22.92 12.81
N ARG A 20 18.42 24.12 13.25
CA ARG A 20 18.36 25.32 12.40
C ARG A 20 19.74 25.89 12.02
N ASN A 21 20.85 25.26 12.39
CA ASN A 21 22.17 25.88 12.20
C ASN A 21 23.35 24.93 11.95
N ARG A 22 23.11 23.70 11.49
CA ARG A 22 24.21 22.80 11.15
C ARG A 22 24.40 22.77 9.64
N SER A 23 25.46 23.41 9.16
CA SER A 23 26.04 23.14 7.85
C SER A 23 26.44 21.67 7.83
N GLU A 24 25.51 20.78 7.46
CA GLU A 24 25.81 19.36 7.41
C GLU A 24 26.86 19.13 6.32
N VAL A 25 28.00 18.59 6.71
CA VAL A 25 29.03 18.21 5.75
C VAL A 25 28.80 16.75 5.42
N ILE A 26 28.40 16.46 4.18
CA ILE A 26 28.29 15.07 3.73
C ILE A 26 29.70 14.58 3.46
N ARG A 27 30.17 13.61 4.25
CA ARG A 27 31.42 12.89 4.00
C ARG A 27 31.14 11.72 3.08
N ARG A 28 31.69 11.79 1.86
CA ARG A 28 31.67 10.68 0.91
C ARG A 28 32.65 9.59 1.34
N ALA A 29 32.42 8.36 0.86
CA ALA A 29 33.26 7.21 1.15
C ALA A 29 34.73 7.37 0.69
N ASP A 30 34.98 8.31 -0.23
CA ASP A 30 36.32 8.71 -0.70
C ASP A 30 36.99 9.78 0.18
N GLY A 31 36.40 10.12 1.34
CA GLY A 31 36.91 11.12 2.27
C GLY A 31 36.62 12.56 1.88
N ARG A 32 36.00 12.82 0.72
CA ARG A 32 35.65 14.18 0.29
C ARG A 32 34.44 14.70 1.04
N THR A 33 34.53 15.95 1.46
CA THR A 33 33.46 16.70 2.10
C THR A 33 32.73 17.54 1.06
N VAL A 34 31.43 17.34 0.92
CA VAL A 34 30.58 18.22 0.10
C VAL A 34 29.69 19.06 1.02
N PRO A 35 29.56 20.37 0.79
CA PRO A 35 28.63 21.19 1.54
C PRO A 35 27.20 20.69 1.29
N SER A 36 26.47 20.37 2.36
CA SER A 36 25.02 20.18 2.25
C SER A 36 24.39 21.56 2.07
N MET A 37 23.61 21.71 1.01
CA MET A 37 22.77 22.89 0.83
C MET A 37 21.78 22.96 2.01
N PRO A 38 21.56 24.13 2.63
CA PRO A 38 20.54 24.25 3.65
C PRO A 38 19.22 23.74 3.08
N SER A 39 18.59 22.79 3.78
CA SER A 39 17.27 22.27 3.43
C SER A 39 16.35 23.46 3.18
N ALA A 40 15.90 23.65 1.94
CA ALA A 40 14.90 24.65 1.63
C ALA A 40 13.71 24.48 2.60
N GLU A 41 13.18 25.60 3.10
CA GLU A 41 12.05 25.55 4.00
C GLU A 41 10.87 24.88 3.28
N ARG A 42 10.45 23.72 3.80
CA ARG A 42 9.39 22.92 3.18
C ARG A 42 8.08 23.33 3.79
N TYR A 43 7.07 23.50 2.95
CA TYR A 43 5.72 23.80 3.35
C TYR A 43 4.78 22.73 2.81
N THR A 44 3.65 22.55 3.49
CA THR A 44 2.55 21.70 3.07
C THR A 44 1.24 22.47 3.21
N THR A 45 0.12 21.88 2.82
CA THR A 45 -1.20 22.49 3.02
C THR A 45 -1.96 21.75 4.11
N PRO A 46 -2.92 22.40 4.80
CA PRO A 46 -3.80 21.72 5.75
C PRO A 46 -4.47 20.46 5.13
N ALA A 47 -4.89 20.57 3.87
CA ALA A 47 -5.53 19.46 3.15
C ALA A 47 -4.60 18.24 2.98
N VAL A 48 -3.32 18.45 2.67
CA VAL A 48 -2.33 17.36 2.54
C VAL A 48 -2.03 16.74 3.90
N LEU A 49 -1.84 17.55 4.95
CA LEU A 49 -1.62 17.04 6.31
C LEU A 49 -2.81 16.23 6.83
N ASP A 50 -4.03 16.69 6.60
CA ASP A 50 -5.22 15.97 7.01
C ASP A 50 -5.42 14.69 6.19
N ALA A 51 -5.02 14.67 4.92
CA ALA A 51 -4.97 13.44 4.14
C ALA A 51 -3.93 12.45 4.71
N GLU A 52 -2.71 12.91 5.01
CA GLU A 52 -1.65 12.08 5.59
C GLU A 52 -2.04 11.50 6.95
N ARG A 53 -2.57 12.32 7.86
CA ARG A 53 -3.08 11.87 9.17
C ARG A 53 -4.12 10.77 9.03
N ARG A 54 -5.07 10.93 8.10
CA ARG A 54 -6.10 9.92 7.82
C ARG A 54 -5.49 8.63 7.26
N LEU A 55 -4.56 8.73 6.32
CA LEU A 55 -3.86 7.58 5.74
C LEU A 55 -3.07 6.80 6.79
N LEU A 56 -2.42 7.47 7.74
CA LEU A 56 -1.66 6.85 8.82
C LEU A 56 -2.55 6.24 9.91
N ALA A 57 -3.70 6.86 10.19
CA ALA A 57 -4.63 6.37 11.21
C ALA A 57 -5.45 5.14 10.75
N ALA A 58 -5.80 5.06 9.46
CA ALA A 58 -6.71 4.05 8.94
C ALA A 58 -6.27 2.60 9.19
N PRO A 59 -4.99 2.19 8.99
CA PRO A 59 -4.58 0.82 9.25
C PRO A 59 -4.70 0.43 10.72
N ALA A 60 -4.41 1.34 11.65
CA ALA A 60 -4.50 1.08 13.07
C ALA A 60 -5.94 0.85 13.53
N GLN A 61 -6.89 1.58 12.94
CA GLN A 61 -8.32 1.43 13.19
C GLN A 61 -8.91 0.14 12.62
N ARG A 62 -8.23 -0.47 11.64
CA ARG A 62 -8.68 -1.70 10.96
C ARG A 62 -7.93 -2.95 11.40
N ARG A 63 -7.27 -2.89 12.56
CA ARG A 63 -6.59 -4.06 13.13
C ARG A 63 -7.63 -4.97 13.79
N ALA A 64 -7.53 -6.27 13.50
CA ALA A 64 -8.42 -7.30 14.03
C ALA A 64 -9.90 -7.07 13.67
N ASP A 65 -10.17 -6.52 12.49
CA ASP A 65 -11.53 -6.37 11.95
C ASP A 65 -12.22 -7.72 11.67
N GLY A 66 -11.46 -8.82 11.68
CA GLY A 66 -11.94 -10.12 11.20
C GLY A 66 -12.17 -10.14 9.69
N ALA A 67 -11.50 -9.25 8.95
CA ALA A 67 -11.73 -9.05 7.53
C ALA A 67 -11.12 -10.19 6.70
N ALA A 68 -11.91 -10.73 5.75
CA ALA A 68 -11.45 -11.64 4.70
C ALA A 68 -10.63 -12.85 5.21
N ILE A 69 -11.02 -13.42 6.36
CA ILE A 69 -10.38 -14.64 6.88
C ILE A 69 -10.81 -15.83 6.03
N ALA A 70 -9.83 -16.54 5.46
CA ALA A 70 -10.04 -17.78 4.72
C ALA A 70 -9.98 -19.00 5.66
N ASP A 71 -10.60 -20.10 5.26
CA ASP A 71 -10.45 -21.38 5.97
C ASP A 71 -9.01 -21.90 5.82
N GLU A 72 -8.39 -22.29 6.94
CA GLU A 72 -6.98 -22.70 6.97
C GLU A 72 -6.71 -23.93 6.09
N ARG A 73 -7.65 -24.86 5.97
CA ARG A 73 -7.52 -26.04 5.08
C ARG A 73 -7.53 -25.62 3.62
N VAL A 74 -8.32 -24.60 3.28
CA VAL A 74 -8.38 -24.04 1.94
C VAL A 74 -7.09 -23.29 1.60
N VAL A 75 -6.50 -22.58 2.57
CA VAL A 75 -5.18 -21.95 2.42
C VAL A 75 -4.10 -23.01 2.17
N ASP A 76 -4.08 -24.08 2.97
CA ASP A 76 -3.13 -25.18 2.79
C ASP A 76 -3.26 -25.83 1.41
N HIS A 77 -4.49 -26.05 0.95
CA HIS A 77 -4.75 -26.59 -0.37
C HIS A 77 -4.23 -25.68 -1.49
N ALA A 78 -4.56 -24.38 -1.43
CA ALA A 78 -4.10 -23.40 -2.42
C ALA A 78 -2.56 -23.29 -2.49
N LEU A 79 -1.88 -23.46 -1.35
CA LEU A 79 -0.41 -23.54 -1.31
C LEU A 79 0.11 -24.85 -1.92
N ALA A 80 -0.53 -25.97 -1.62
CA ALA A 80 -0.13 -27.30 -2.14
C ALA A 80 -0.27 -27.41 -3.67
N GLU A 81 -1.25 -26.74 -4.27
CA GLU A 81 -1.41 -26.65 -5.73
C GLU A 81 -0.27 -25.90 -6.43
N ARG A 82 0.60 -25.22 -5.67
CA ARG A 82 1.69 -24.38 -6.18
C ARG A 82 3.03 -24.91 -5.69
N PRO A 83 3.52 -26.05 -6.24
CA PRO A 83 4.70 -26.75 -5.72
C PRO A 83 6.00 -25.94 -5.78
N THR A 84 6.04 -24.88 -6.60
CA THR A 84 7.18 -23.96 -6.73
C THR A 84 7.10 -22.75 -5.80
N ILE A 85 6.10 -22.67 -4.91
CA ILE A 85 5.95 -21.54 -4.00
C ILE A 85 7.08 -21.54 -2.95
N GLY A 86 7.75 -20.39 -2.82
CA GLY A 86 8.82 -20.22 -1.84
C GLY A 86 8.27 -20.09 -0.41
N ILE A 87 9.13 -20.31 0.59
CA ILE A 87 8.76 -20.20 2.01
C ILE A 87 8.19 -18.80 2.32
N ASP A 88 8.89 -17.73 1.89
CA ASP A 88 8.46 -16.35 2.14
C ASP A 88 7.12 -16.03 1.45
N GLN A 89 6.87 -16.62 0.28
CA GLN A 89 5.62 -16.45 -0.46
C GLN A 89 4.47 -17.19 0.24
N ALA A 90 4.71 -18.41 0.72
CA ALA A 90 3.74 -19.15 1.50
C ALA A 90 3.40 -18.45 2.82
N GLN A 91 4.41 -17.89 3.50
CA GLN A 91 4.20 -17.06 4.69
C GLN A 91 3.38 -15.82 4.37
N MET A 92 3.68 -15.12 3.28
CA MET A 92 2.90 -13.97 2.81
C MET A 92 1.44 -14.35 2.57
N VAL A 93 1.17 -15.48 1.92
CA VAL A 93 -0.20 -15.98 1.70
C VAL A 93 -0.91 -16.20 3.03
N ARG A 94 -0.31 -16.94 3.95
CA ARG A 94 -0.91 -17.21 5.27
C ARG A 94 -1.21 -15.91 6.03
N CYS A 95 -0.26 -14.99 6.08
CA CYS A 95 -0.48 -13.69 6.73
C CYS A 95 -1.67 -12.95 6.12
N LEU A 96 -1.73 -12.86 4.79
CA LEU A 96 -2.82 -12.19 4.08
C LEU A 96 -4.19 -12.83 4.36
N THR A 97 -4.25 -14.15 4.38
CA THR A 97 -5.52 -14.86 4.38
C THR A 97 -6.05 -15.16 5.78
N THR A 98 -5.23 -15.08 6.84
CA THR A 98 -5.66 -15.48 8.19
C THR A 98 -5.56 -14.41 9.27
N SER A 99 -4.89 -13.28 9.03
CA SER A 99 -4.70 -12.25 10.07
C SER A 99 -5.98 -11.53 10.50
N GLY A 100 -6.95 -11.41 9.60
CA GLY A 100 -8.18 -10.65 9.81
C GLY A 100 -7.99 -9.12 9.86
N HIS A 101 -6.80 -8.60 9.52
CA HIS A 101 -6.61 -7.15 9.42
C HIS A 101 -7.33 -6.58 8.19
N GLY A 102 -8.03 -5.46 8.35
CA GLY A 102 -8.69 -4.79 7.23
C GLY A 102 -7.73 -4.06 6.29
N VAL A 103 -6.46 -3.83 6.67
CA VAL A 103 -5.44 -3.25 5.78
C VAL A 103 -4.11 -3.95 6.01
N GLU A 104 -3.53 -4.48 4.94
CA GLU A 104 -2.20 -5.11 4.96
C GLU A 104 -1.34 -4.62 3.81
N ILE A 105 -0.02 -4.58 4.05
CA ILE A 105 0.97 -4.11 3.09
C ILE A 105 1.92 -5.24 2.77
N VAL A 106 1.95 -5.62 1.49
CA VAL A 106 2.94 -6.54 0.95
C VAL A 106 4.01 -5.74 0.24
N ALA A 107 5.21 -5.73 0.80
CA ALA A 107 6.40 -5.14 0.20
C ALA A 107 7.42 -6.24 -0.12
N GLY A 108 8.13 -6.09 -1.24
CA GLY A 108 9.23 -6.99 -1.57
C GLY A 108 9.92 -6.57 -2.88
N PRO A 109 11.15 -7.01 -3.14
CA PRO A 109 11.92 -6.67 -4.33
C PRO A 109 11.18 -6.99 -5.64
N ALA A 110 11.46 -6.26 -6.72
CA ALA A 110 10.96 -6.65 -8.04
C ALA A 110 11.40 -8.08 -8.36
N GLY A 111 10.51 -8.87 -8.99
CA GLY A 111 10.81 -10.27 -9.31
C GLY A 111 10.69 -11.27 -8.15
N SER A 112 10.39 -10.85 -6.91
CA SER A 112 10.24 -11.77 -5.76
C SER A 112 9.02 -12.70 -5.80
N GLY A 113 8.31 -12.77 -6.93
CA GLY A 113 7.13 -13.62 -7.12
C GLY A 113 5.91 -13.27 -6.26
N LYS A 114 5.77 -12.01 -5.79
CA LYS A 114 4.56 -11.52 -5.11
C LYS A 114 3.28 -11.80 -5.88
N THR A 115 3.36 -11.78 -7.21
CA THR A 115 2.19 -12.04 -8.05
C THR A 115 1.72 -13.49 -7.96
N PHE A 116 2.66 -14.45 -7.93
CA PHE A 116 2.36 -15.86 -7.74
C PHE A 116 1.72 -16.12 -6.36
N ALA A 117 2.26 -15.47 -5.32
CA ALA A 117 1.69 -15.54 -3.98
C ALA A 117 0.30 -14.86 -3.88
N ARG A 118 0.07 -13.76 -4.62
CA ARG A 118 -1.26 -13.12 -4.69
C ARG A 118 -2.31 -13.99 -5.37
N ASP A 119 -1.92 -14.75 -6.40
CA ASP A 119 -2.81 -15.74 -7.02
C ASP A 119 -3.20 -16.85 -6.04
N ALA A 120 -2.25 -17.34 -5.24
CA ALA A 120 -2.55 -18.31 -4.17
C ALA A 120 -3.52 -17.75 -3.13
N ALA A 121 -3.30 -16.51 -2.67
CA ALA A 121 -4.21 -15.84 -1.75
C ALA A 121 -5.60 -15.62 -2.36
N ARG A 122 -5.67 -15.19 -3.63
CA ARG A 122 -6.93 -15.05 -4.39
C ARG A 122 -7.69 -16.38 -4.44
N ALA A 123 -7.00 -17.48 -4.75
CA ALA A 123 -7.61 -18.81 -4.79
C ALA A 123 -8.17 -19.22 -3.42
N ALA A 124 -7.41 -18.99 -2.35
CA ALA A 124 -7.83 -19.31 -0.99
C ALA A 124 -9.06 -18.50 -0.54
N TRP A 125 -9.07 -17.19 -0.80
CA TRP A 125 -10.21 -16.32 -0.53
C TRP A 125 -11.45 -16.73 -1.33
N GLY A 126 -11.30 -16.93 -2.63
CA GLY A 126 -12.41 -17.32 -3.50
C GLY A 126 -13.04 -18.66 -3.09
N ALA A 127 -12.22 -19.65 -2.76
CA ALA A 127 -12.70 -20.93 -2.24
C ALA A 127 -13.30 -20.84 -0.83
N SER A 128 -13.01 -19.78 -0.08
CA SER A 128 -13.65 -19.44 1.20
C SER A 128 -14.87 -18.53 1.04
N GLY A 129 -15.33 -18.27 -0.19
CA GLY A 129 -16.50 -17.42 -0.46
C GLY A 129 -16.24 -15.91 -0.38
N VAL A 130 -14.97 -15.48 -0.34
CA VAL A 130 -14.61 -14.06 -0.32
C VAL A 130 -14.36 -13.58 -1.76
N GLU A 131 -15.14 -12.58 -2.19
CA GLU A 131 -14.92 -11.93 -3.48
C GLU A 131 -13.61 -11.12 -3.48
N VAL A 132 -12.76 -11.37 -4.47
CA VAL A 132 -11.46 -10.69 -4.61
C VAL A 132 -11.50 -9.78 -5.83
N ARG A 133 -11.42 -8.46 -5.59
CA ARG A 133 -11.31 -7.44 -6.65
C ARG A 133 -9.97 -6.73 -6.58
N GLY A 134 -9.32 -6.61 -7.72
CA GLY A 134 -8.06 -5.89 -7.89
C GLY A 134 -8.31 -4.44 -8.33
N ALA A 135 -7.40 -3.55 -7.93
CA ALA A 135 -7.39 -2.19 -8.45
C ALA A 135 -5.98 -1.64 -8.57
N ALA A 136 -5.75 -0.85 -9.62
CA ALA A 136 -4.51 -0.10 -9.81
C ALA A 136 -4.79 1.34 -10.22
N VAL A 137 -3.82 2.23 -10.04
CA VAL A 137 -3.97 3.65 -10.39
C VAL A 137 -4.10 3.82 -11.92
N VAL A 138 -3.32 3.05 -12.67
CA VAL A 138 -3.31 3.07 -14.14
C VAL A 138 -3.89 1.80 -14.73
N ARG A 139 -4.56 1.92 -15.89
CA ARG A 139 -5.22 0.78 -16.55
C ARG A 139 -4.25 -0.35 -16.91
N ALA A 140 -3.06 -0.02 -17.42
CA ALA A 140 -2.07 -1.01 -17.78
C ALA A 140 -1.65 -1.89 -16.59
N ALA A 141 -1.46 -1.30 -15.41
CA ALA A 141 -1.13 -2.05 -14.20
C ALA A 141 -2.30 -2.93 -13.71
N ALA A 142 -3.55 -2.50 -13.93
CA ALA A 142 -4.73 -3.34 -13.66
C ALA A 142 -4.77 -4.56 -14.58
N HIS A 143 -4.46 -4.40 -15.87
CA HIS A 143 -4.33 -5.54 -16.79
C HIS A 143 -3.22 -6.50 -16.37
N VAL A 144 -2.04 -6.00 -16.02
CA VAL A 144 -0.93 -6.84 -15.53
C VAL A 144 -1.36 -7.63 -14.28
N LEU A 145 -2.11 -7.01 -13.36
CA LEU A 145 -2.61 -7.71 -12.16
C LEU A 145 -3.58 -8.84 -12.53
N PHE A 146 -4.48 -8.61 -13.49
CA PHE A 146 -5.38 -9.64 -14.00
C PHE A 146 -4.61 -10.78 -14.68
N ASP A 147 -3.76 -10.45 -15.66
CA ASP A 147 -3.03 -11.43 -16.46
C ASP A 147 -2.11 -12.32 -15.63
N GLN A 148 -1.46 -11.74 -14.60
CA GLN A 148 -0.48 -12.47 -13.81
C GLN A 148 -1.05 -13.11 -12.54
N ALA A 149 -2.13 -12.58 -11.95
CA ALA A 149 -2.68 -13.07 -10.69
C ALA A 149 -4.09 -13.66 -10.80
N GLY A 150 -4.72 -13.58 -11.98
CA GLY A 150 -6.11 -13.99 -12.19
C GLY A 150 -7.14 -13.14 -11.42
N ILE A 151 -6.74 -11.97 -10.91
CA ILE A 151 -7.63 -11.10 -10.12
C ILE A 151 -8.36 -10.14 -11.06
N GLU A 152 -9.69 -10.20 -11.11
CA GLU A 152 -10.49 -9.22 -11.85
C GLU A 152 -10.15 -7.80 -11.37
N SER A 153 -9.63 -6.97 -12.27
CA SER A 153 -8.96 -5.73 -11.90
C SER A 153 -9.44 -4.52 -12.70
N THR A 154 -9.61 -3.39 -12.00
CA THR A 154 -10.01 -2.11 -12.64
C THR A 154 -9.14 -0.94 -12.16
N ARG A 155 -9.44 0.27 -12.62
CA ARG A 155 -8.79 1.49 -12.10
C ARG A 155 -9.38 1.82 -10.73
N VAL A 156 -8.54 2.25 -9.78
CA VAL A 156 -8.98 2.72 -8.46
C VAL A 156 -10.11 3.75 -8.56
N ALA A 157 -10.01 4.70 -9.50
CA ALA A 157 -11.06 5.69 -9.72
C ALA A 157 -12.41 5.07 -10.12
N ALA A 158 -12.42 4.02 -10.94
CA ALA A 158 -13.63 3.32 -11.34
C ALA A 158 -14.22 2.52 -10.17
N LEU A 159 -13.39 1.77 -9.44
CA LEU A 159 -13.82 1.03 -8.25
C LEU A 159 -14.41 1.96 -7.18
N LEU A 160 -13.74 3.07 -6.87
CA LEU A 160 -14.26 4.06 -5.91
C LEU A 160 -15.60 4.65 -6.37
N HIS A 161 -15.76 4.86 -7.67
CA HIS A 161 -16.99 5.38 -8.25
C HIS A 161 -18.16 4.39 -8.13
N GLU A 162 -17.90 3.09 -8.34
CA GLU A 162 -18.86 2.01 -8.12
C GLU A 162 -19.29 1.93 -6.64
N LEU A 163 -18.31 1.88 -5.73
CA LEU A 163 -18.55 1.79 -4.29
C LEU A 163 -19.34 2.99 -3.74
N ARG A 164 -19.03 4.21 -4.22
CA ARG A 164 -19.75 5.44 -3.80
C ARG A 164 -21.19 5.50 -4.29
N ARG A 165 -21.50 4.88 -5.43
CA ARG A 165 -22.85 4.91 -6.02
C ARG A 165 -23.80 3.90 -5.39
N GLY A 166 -23.41 3.25 -4.28
CA GLY A 166 -24.27 2.26 -3.65
C GLY A 166 -24.49 1.03 -4.52
N ARG A 167 -23.73 0.84 -5.61
CA ARG A 167 -23.48 -0.50 -6.12
C ARG A 167 -22.58 -1.22 -5.13
N ARG A 168 -23.18 -1.61 -4.02
CA ARG A 168 -23.12 -3.00 -3.54
C ARG A 168 -23.79 -3.89 -4.61
N ALA A 169 -23.38 -3.76 -5.88
CA ALA A 169 -23.88 -4.65 -6.92
C ALA A 169 -23.25 -5.99 -6.62
N ALA A 170 -24.06 -6.86 -6.02
CA ALA A 170 -23.78 -8.25 -5.76
C ALA A 170 -22.45 -8.47 -5.02
N LEU A 171 -22.50 -8.35 -3.69
CA LEU A 171 -21.87 -9.42 -2.91
C LEU A 171 -22.84 -10.60 -3.04
N PRO A 172 -22.58 -11.62 -3.89
CA PRO A 172 -23.13 -12.95 -3.61
C PRO A 172 -22.69 -13.41 -2.21
#